data_AF-A0A8D0GMV0-F1
#
_entry.id   AF-A0A8D0GMV0-F1
#
_cell.length_a   1.000
_cell.length_b   1.000
_cell.length_c   1.000
_cell.angle_alpha   90.00
_cell.angle_beta   90.00
_cell.angle_gamma   90.00
#
_symmetry.space_group_name_H-M   'P 1'
#
loop_
_entity.id
_entity.type
_entity.pdbx_description
1 polymer ?
#
loop_
_entity_poly.entity_id
_entity_poly.type
_entity_poly.pdbx_seq_one_letter_code
_entity_poly.pdbx_strand_id
1 'polypeptide(L)'
;MEEQEKKFPGRILFLEYVIQTLEDDFQLKLQTRFLHRSIARMMLSCDKCFSNVKEVIRWLVAAVTGVGFPHPRQHLQKAKHPTSEISRDENSTFSLGLDADQRINEAEQEETTPLVFLLQKVVVLLQRMLSIAVEVDRSPICNSNKIADVMFSSILNISKRCQREAILHSMECQLLRCKVLELIFHHSCEVPSSLPLSLTKILYFLNHFSLQLKYQDNEVTWQRWDEMLYNLNLLLLSYHNVVVGHLRNSLSDRMDLIIDNAKPKLQSYDITPLNTELKVEDFSSRLLQILGEPLPPPIEEKIDLLKMLLVTATDI
;
A
#
# COMPACT_ATOMS: atom_id res chain seq x y z
N MET A 1 9.86 38.50 -2.29
CA MET A 1 9.42 37.28 -3.01
C MET A 1 9.82 36.02 -2.22
N GLU A 2 10.07 36.14 -0.91
CA GLU A 2 11.16 35.36 -0.28
C GLU A 2 10.89 34.74 1.09
N GLU A 3 9.73 34.91 1.74
CA GLU A 3 9.61 34.39 3.12
C GLU A 3 8.39 33.52 3.43
N GLN A 4 7.26 33.62 2.73
CA GLN A 4 6.07 32.82 3.05
C GLN A 4 5.17 32.55 1.84
N GLU A 5 5.72 32.14 0.70
CA GLU A 5 4.94 31.43 -0.31
C GLU A 5 4.65 29.99 0.16
N LYS A 6 3.91 29.88 1.27
CA LYS A 6 3.00 28.78 1.64
C LYS A 6 3.58 27.34 1.63
N LYS A 7 4.89 27.13 1.66
CA LYS A 7 5.67 25.89 1.92
C LYS A 7 5.45 24.64 1.04
N PHE A 8 4.28 24.39 0.46
CA PHE A 8 3.99 23.19 -0.34
C PHE A 8 3.00 23.32 -1.53
N PRO A 9 2.22 24.40 -1.74
CA PRO A 9 1.17 24.37 -2.77
C PRO A 9 1.74 24.36 -4.18
N GLY A 10 2.74 25.17 -4.52
CA GLY A 10 3.24 25.24 -5.91
C GLY A 10 3.74 23.89 -6.46
N ARG A 11 4.50 23.14 -5.65
CA ARG A 11 5.01 21.79 -6.04
C ARG A 11 3.89 20.76 -6.13
N ILE A 12 2.93 20.80 -5.21
CA ILE A 12 1.80 19.87 -5.22
C ILE A 12 0.85 20.18 -6.37
N LEU A 13 0.58 21.46 -6.65
CA LEU A 13 -0.18 21.91 -7.81
C LEU A 13 0.52 21.52 -9.11
N PHE A 14 1.85 21.63 -9.17
CA PHE A 14 2.61 21.15 -10.32
C PHE A 14 2.52 19.63 -10.48
N LEU A 15 2.67 18.86 -9.39
CA LEU A 15 2.52 17.41 -9.40
C LEU A 15 1.10 17.00 -9.85
N GLU A 16 0.08 17.67 -9.33
CA GLU A 16 -1.32 17.49 -9.71
C GLU A 16 -1.53 17.80 -11.19
N TYR A 17 -0.99 18.91 -11.70
CA TYR A 17 -1.02 19.25 -13.11
C TYR A 17 -0.36 18.19 -13.99
N VAL A 18 0.83 17.72 -13.61
CA VAL A 18 1.55 16.66 -14.34
C VAL A 18 0.71 15.39 -14.38
N ILE A 19 0.17 14.96 -13.24
CA ILE A 19 -0.61 13.72 -13.16
C ILE A 19 -1.89 13.83 -13.96
N GLN A 20 -2.62 14.94 -13.83
CA GLN A 20 -3.83 15.18 -14.61
C GLN A 20 -3.52 15.15 -16.12
N THR A 21 -2.41 15.76 -16.54
CA THR A 21 -1.96 15.72 -17.94
C THR A 21 -1.68 14.28 -18.40
N LEU A 22 -1.03 13.46 -17.58
CA LEU A 22 -0.76 12.06 -17.90
C LEU A 22 -2.04 11.23 -17.98
N GLU A 23 -3.01 11.47 -17.10
CA GLU A 23 -4.30 10.78 -17.11
C GLU A 23 -5.15 11.16 -18.30
N ASP A 24 -5.25 12.45 -18.61
CA ASP A 24 -6.02 12.94 -19.75
C ASP A 24 -5.45 12.38 -21.07
N ASP A 25 -4.13 12.40 -21.22
CA ASP A 25 -3.45 11.76 -22.36
C ASP A 25 -3.67 10.24 -22.37
N PHE A 26 -3.55 9.58 -21.23
CA PHE A 26 -3.79 8.14 -21.11
C PHE A 26 -5.20 7.76 -21.54
N GLN A 27 -6.23 8.45 -21.03
CA GLN A 27 -7.63 8.19 -21.36
C GLN A 27 -7.93 8.47 -22.84
N LEU A 28 -7.43 9.59 -23.38
CA LEU A 28 -7.59 9.94 -24.79
C LEU A 28 -6.95 8.88 -25.71
N LYS A 29 -5.73 8.43 -25.37
CA LYS A 29 -5.01 7.42 -26.16
C LYS A 29 -5.59 6.02 -25.99
N LEU A 30 -6.20 5.72 -24.85
CA LEU A 30 -6.95 4.48 -24.62
C LEU A 30 -8.19 4.42 -25.50
N GLN A 31 -9.02 5.46 -25.50
CA GLN A 31 -10.22 5.54 -26.33
C GLN A 31 -9.92 5.42 -27.83
N THR A 32 -8.79 6.00 -28.26
CA THR A 32 -8.36 5.94 -29.67
C THR A 32 -7.55 4.69 -30.00
N ARG A 33 -7.33 3.76 -29.05
CA ARG A 33 -6.49 2.55 -29.19
C ARG A 33 -5.02 2.83 -29.59
N PHE A 34 -4.51 4.02 -29.27
CA PHE A 34 -3.14 4.47 -29.52
C PHE A 34 -2.31 4.66 -28.24
N LEU A 35 -2.56 3.86 -27.18
CA LEU A 35 -1.79 3.90 -25.92
C LEU A 35 -0.27 3.82 -26.12
N HIS A 36 0.19 3.14 -27.17
CA HIS A 36 1.61 3.07 -27.49
C HIS A 36 2.27 4.41 -27.84
N ARG A 37 1.47 5.45 -28.10
CA ARG A 37 1.91 6.83 -28.40
C ARG A 37 1.59 7.80 -27.26
N SER A 38 1.14 7.32 -26.10
CA SER A 38 0.84 8.18 -24.96
C SER A 38 2.11 8.69 -24.30
N ILE A 39 2.06 9.94 -23.83
CA ILE A 39 3.06 10.55 -22.94
C ILE A 39 3.12 9.74 -21.64
N ALA A 40 1.96 9.29 -21.13
CA ALA A 40 1.88 8.37 -20.00
C ALA A 40 2.78 7.15 -20.20
N ARG A 41 2.75 6.50 -21.37
CA ARG A 41 3.61 5.35 -21.66
C ARG A 41 5.06 5.73 -21.74
N MET A 42 5.37 6.86 -22.39
CA MET A 42 6.75 7.32 -22.50
C MET A 42 7.36 7.60 -21.12
N MET A 43 6.57 8.10 -20.16
CA MET A 43 7.05 8.47 -18.84
C MET A 43 7.02 7.32 -17.83
N LEU A 44 6.00 6.45 -17.90
CA LEU A 44 5.68 5.47 -16.86
C LEU A 44 5.75 4.00 -17.33
N SER A 45 6.28 3.75 -18.54
CA SER A 45 6.47 2.37 -19.01
C SER A 45 7.45 1.60 -18.12
N CYS A 46 7.02 0.43 -17.66
CA CYS A 46 7.84 -0.51 -16.91
C CYS A 46 8.84 -1.28 -17.80
N ASP A 47 8.66 -1.22 -19.12
CA ASP A 47 9.59 -1.80 -20.09
C ASP A 47 10.68 -0.81 -20.53
N LYS A 48 10.33 0.47 -20.71
CA LYS A 48 11.23 1.47 -21.30
C LYS A 48 11.82 2.44 -20.28
N CYS A 49 11.05 2.82 -19.27
CA CYS A 49 11.38 3.94 -18.38
C CYS A 49 11.17 3.57 -16.91
N PHE A 50 11.53 2.33 -16.55
CA PHE A 50 11.30 1.82 -15.19
C PHE A 50 12.06 2.60 -14.11
N SER A 51 13.14 3.32 -14.45
CA SER A 51 13.80 4.27 -13.54
C SER A 51 12.84 5.35 -13.02
N ASN A 52 11.95 5.86 -13.87
CA ASN A 52 10.97 6.88 -13.46
C ASN A 52 9.96 6.28 -12.47
N VAL A 53 9.51 5.05 -12.72
CA VAL A 53 8.59 4.33 -11.83
C VAL A 53 9.26 4.06 -10.48
N LYS A 54 10.55 3.72 -10.45
CA LYS A 54 11.31 3.59 -9.19
C LYS A 54 11.37 4.90 -8.41
N GLU A 55 11.54 6.04 -9.09
CA GLU A 55 11.52 7.35 -8.42
C GLU A 55 10.13 7.67 -7.84
N VAL A 56 9.05 7.34 -8.54
CA VAL A 56 7.68 7.48 -8.01
C VAL A 56 7.50 6.66 -6.73
N ILE A 57 7.97 5.40 -6.72
CA ILE A 57 7.95 4.54 -5.53
C ILE A 57 8.77 5.17 -4.40
N ARG A 58 9.97 5.67 -4.70
CA ARG A 58 10.84 6.32 -3.72
C ARG A 58 10.18 7.56 -3.11
N TRP A 59 9.52 8.39 -3.92
CA TRP A 59 8.79 9.56 -3.45
C TRP A 59 7.58 9.18 -2.59
N LEU A 60 6.87 8.11 -2.95
CA LEU A 60 5.73 7.61 -2.16
C LEU A 60 6.20 7.15 -0.77
N VAL A 61 7.26 6.34 -0.72
CA VAL A 61 7.83 5.86 0.54
C VAL A 61 8.34 7.04 1.38
N ALA A 62 9.02 8.01 0.76
CA ALA A 62 9.45 9.23 1.44
C ALA A 62 8.26 10.02 2.01
N ALA A 63 7.16 10.13 1.27
CA ALA A 63 5.98 10.90 1.68
C ALA A 63 5.28 10.27 2.88
N VAL A 64 5.20 8.93 2.91
CA VAL A 64 4.59 8.20 4.04
C VAL A 64 5.53 8.10 5.25
N THR A 65 6.83 7.89 5.02
CA THR A 65 7.80 7.74 6.13
C THR A 65 8.25 9.06 6.72
N GLY A 66 8.04 10.18 6.00
CA GLY A 66 8.55 11.50 6.34
C GLY A 66 10.06 11.66 6.10
N VAL A 67 10.74 10.61 5.62
CA VAL A 67 12.20 10.63 5.36
C VAL A 67 12.47 11.40 4.07
N GLY A 68 13.17 12.53 4.18
CA GLY A 68 13.54 13.37 3.02
C GLY A 68 12.54 14.48 2.69
N PHE A 69 11.47 14.65 3.47
CA PHE A 69 10.62 15.84 3.43
C PHE A 69 11.10 16.88 4.47
N PRO A 70 11.32 18.15 4.10
CA PRO A 70 11.85 19.15 5.02
C PRO A 70 10.89 19.37 6.20
N HIS A 71 11.35 19.03 7.40
CA HIS A 71 10.65 19.32 8.66
C HIS A 71 10.92 20.76 9.11
N PRO A 72 9.93 21.53 9.61
CA PRO A 72 10.12 22.94 9.97
C PRO A 72 11.03 23.24 11.18
N ARG A 73 11.46 22.24 11.96
CA ARG A 73 12.01 22.51 13.31
C ARG A 73 13.39 23.18 13.37
N GLN A 74 14.07 23.43 12.25
CA GLN A 74 15.41 24.04 12.28
C GLN A 74 15.45 25.57 12.40
N HIS A 75 14.31 26.29 12.47
CA HIS A 75 14.34 27.76 12.46
C HIS A 75 13.63 28.47 13.62
N LEU A 76 13.41 27.81 14.77
CA LEU A 76 12.86 28.49 15.97
C LEU A 76 13.85 28.62 17.15
N GLN A 77 15.07 28.08 17.06
CA GLN A 77 16.09 28.24 18.11
C GLN A 77 17.22 29.23 17.78
N LYS A 78 17.25 29.83 16.57
CA LYS A 78 18.32 30.77 16.18
C LYS A 78 18.07 32.24 16.51
N ALA A 79 17.02 32.55 17.27
CA ALA A 79 16.69 33.92 17.70
C ALA A 79 16.55 34.06 19.22
N LYS A 80 17.46 33.47 20.01
CA LYS A 80 17.72 33.91 21.39
C LYS A 80 19.23 33.84 21.70
N HIS A 81 19.87 35.01 21.58
CA HIS A 81 21.16 35.46 22.13
C HIS A 81 22.47 34.76 21.74
N PRO A 82 23.54 35.53 21.45
CA PRO A 82 24.90 35.03 21.35
C PRO A 82 25.63 35.18 22.70
N THR A 83 26.02 34.08 23.36
CA THR A 83 27.25 34.08 24.18
C THR A 83 27.75 32.68 24.50
N SER A 84 29.03 32.47 24.18
CA SER A 84 30.05 31.62 24.80
C SER A 84 29.89 30.09 24.85
N GLU A 85 30.79 29.45 24.08
CA GLU A 85 31.53 28.20 24.28
C GLU A 85 31.24 27.36 25.56
N ILE A 86 30.99 26.06 25.37
CA ILE A 86 31.86 24.92 25.78
C ILE A 86 31.19 23.58 25.39
N SER A 87 32.03 22.66 24.93
CA SER A 87 31.83 21.26 24.50
C SER A 87 30.85 20.37 25.29
N ARG A 88 30.15 19.44 24.59
CA ARG A 88 30.28 17.96 24.71
C ARG A 88 29.23 17.23 23.87
N ASP A 89 29.55 15.99 23.52
CA ASP A 89 28.82 15.03 22.70
C ASP A 89 27.32 14.90 23.03
N GLU A 90 26.49 14.64 22.02
CA GLU A 90 25.52 13.53 22.03
C GLU A 90 24.78 13.39 20.68
N ASN A 91 24.86 12.18 20.11
CA ASN A 91 24.01 11.70 19.03
C ASN A 91 22.54 11.72 19.47
N SER A 92 21.65 12.32 18.69
CA SER A 92 20.20 12.20 18.93
C SER A 92 19.41 12.26 17.62
N THR A 93 19.08 11.08 17.12
CA THR A 93 18.12 10.83 16.05
C THR A 93 16.71 10.96 16.62
N PHE A 94 16.06 12.12 16.46
CA PHE A 94 14.67 12.31 16.88
C PHE A 94 13.70 11.88 15.77
N SER A 95 13.14 10.69 15.92
CA SER A 95 11.95 10.23 15.19
C SER A 95 10.71 10.91 15.76
N LEU A 96 9.94 11.62 14.93
CA LEU A 96 8.56 11.97 15.29
C LEU A 96 7.67 10.74 15.04
N GLY A 97 7.19 10.17 16.15
CA GLY A 97 6.13 9.17 16.18
C GLY A 97 4.78 9.85 15.93
N LEU A 98 4.00 9.29 15.00
CA LEU A 98 2.57 9.55 14.90
C LEU A 98 1.90 8.58 15.89
N ASP A 99 1.96 8.90 17.18
CA ASP A 99 1.10 8.31 18.21
C ASP A 99 0.17 9.43 18.67
N ALA A 100 -1.07 9.40 18.21
CA ALA A 100 -2.13 10.25 18.70
C ALA A 100 -2.82 9.53 19.87
N ASP A 101 -2.31 9.72 21.08
CA ASP A 101 -3.06 9.53 22.32
C ASP A 101 -2.94 10.79 23.20
N GLN A 102 -3.92 11.66 23.01
CA GLN A 102 -4.60 12.49 24.01
C GLN A 102 -3.77 13.17 25.11
N ARG A 103 -3.33 14.40 24.83
CA ARG A 103 -3.49 15.60 25.67
C ARG A 103 -3.14 16.85 24.84
N ILE A 104 -4.16 17.38 24.17
CA ILE A 104 -4.05 18.58 23.34
C ILE A 104 -4.03 19.80 24.27
N ASN A 105 -2.91 20.53 24.27
CA ASN A 105 -2.92 21.95 24.57
C ASN A 105 -3.41 22.67 23.30
N GLU A 106 -4.48 23.46 23.42
CA GLU A 106 -5.30 24.02 22.34
C GLU A 106 -4.58 25.06 21.42
N ALA A 107 -3.26 25.23 21.53
CA ALA A 107 -2.49 26.23 20.78
C ALA A 107 -1.56 25.67 19.68
N GLU A 108 -1.36 24.35 19.57
CA GLU A 108 -0.43 23.73 18.59
C GLU A 108 -1.13 23.05 17.38
N GLN A 109 -2.46 23.14 17.31
CA GLN A 109 -3.27 22.34 16.37
C GLN A 109 -3.56 23.02 15.03
N GLU A 110 -3.36 24.34 14.91
CA GLU A 110 -3.67 25.09 13.67
C GLU A 110 -2.60 24.95 12.56
N GLU A 111 -1.32 24.73 12.89
CA GLU A 111 -0.24 24.66 11.87
C GLU A 111 0.11 23.25 11.36
N THR A 112 -0.28 22.19 12.09
CA THR A 112 0.07 20.79 11.76
C THR A 112 -0.93 20.12 10.82
N THR A 113 -2.20 20.48 10.93
CA THR A 113 -3.32 19.95 10.11
C THR A 113 -3.14 20.19 8.60
N PRO A 114 -2.66 21.37 8.13
CA PRO A 114 -2.45 21.62 6.70
C PRO A 114 -1.36 20.73 6.09
N LEU A 115 -0.29 20.40 6.83
CA LEU A 115 0.82 19.60 6.31
C LEU A 115 0.45 18.12 6.11
N VAL A 116 -0.32 17.55 7.04
CA VAL A 116 -0.80 16.16 6.93
C VAL A 116 -1.69 16.02 5.69
N PHE A 117 -2.59 16.98 5.46
CA PHE A 117 -3.44 16.99 4.27
C PHE A 117 -2.63 17.07 2.96
N LEU A 118 -1.58 17.90 2.93
CA LEU A 118 -0.74 18.05 1.75
C LEU A 118 0.08 16.78 1.46
N LEU A 119 0.60 16.11 2.48
CA LEU A 119 1.28 14.82 2.33
C LEU A 119 0.32 13.72 1.87
N GLN A 120 -0.90 13.68 2.41
CA GLN A 120 -1.93 12.76 1.96
C GLN A 120 -2.27 12.98 0.48
N LYS A 121 -2.38 14.25 0.04
CA LYS A 121 -2.59 14.58 -1.37
C LYS A 121 -1.43 14.09 -2.25
N VAL A 122 -0.18 14.27 -1.81
CA VAL A 122 1.00 13.74 -2.53
C VAL A 122 0.94 12.22 -2.64
N VAL A 123 0.58 11.51 -1.57
CA VAL A 123 0.43 10.05 -1.57
C VAL A 123 -0.60 9.60 -2.60
N VAL A 124 -1.80 10.20 -2.60
CA VAL A 124 -2.86 9.88 -3.58
C VAL A 124 -2.40 10.13 -5.01
N LEU A 125 -1.76 11.26 -5.26
CA LEU A 125 -1.22 11.63 -6.56
C LEU A 125 -0.17 10.61 -7.07
N LEU A 126 0.77 10.20 -6.22
CA LEU A 126 1.77 9.20 -6.59
C LEU A 126 1.16 7.81 -6.80
N GLN A 127 0.13 7.44 -6.03
CA GLN A 127 -0.60 6.19 -6.23
C GLN A 127 -1.34 6.15 -7.56
N ARG A 128 -1.94 7.28 -8.00
CA ARG A 128 -2.53 7.40 -9.34
C ARG A 128 -1.49 7.19 -10.44
N MET A 129 -0.28 7.76 -10.30
CA MET A 129 0.81 7.51 -11.25
C MET A 129 1.19 6.03 -11.33
N LEU A 130 1.24 5.33 -10.21
CA LEU A 130 1.54 3.89 -10.18
C LEU A 130 0.41 3.07 -10.80
N SER A 131 -0.86 3.45 -10.59
CA SER A 131 -2.00 2.85 -11.26
C SER A 131 -1.89 2.97 -12.78
N ILE A 132 -1.48 4.13 -13.31
CA ILE A 132 -1.20 4.31 -14.74
C ILE A 132 -0.03 3.41 -15.16
N ALA A 133 1.07 3.40 -14.40
CA ALA A 133 2.27 2.60 -14.73
C ALA A 133 1.97 1.10 -14.88
N VAL A 134 1.04 0.57 -14.08
CA VAL A 134 0.58 -0.82 -14.21
C VAL A 134 -0.12 -1.06 -15.54
N GLU A 135 -0.95 -0.12 -16.00
CA GLU A 135 -1.85 -0.31 -17.15
C GLU A 135 -1.28 0.19 -18.49
N VAL A 136 -0.15 0.90 -18.48
CA VAL A 136 0.34 1.66 -19.64
C VAL A 136 1.09 0.84 -20.70
N ASP A 137 1.64 -0.31 -20.31
CA ASP A 137 2.22 -1.26 -21.26
C ASP A 137 1.24 -2.39 -21.58
N ARG A 138 1.69 -3.37 -22.38
CA ARG A 138 0.82 -4.42 -22.90
C ARG A 138 0.31 -5.38 -21.83
N SER A 139 1.11 -5.65 -20.80
CA SER A 139 0.82 -6.68 -19.80
C SER A 139 0.78 -6.08 -18.39
N PRO A 140 -0.41 -5.88 -17.80
CA PRO A 140 -0.52 -5.35 -16.45
C PRO A 140 0.04 -6.32 -15.40
N ILE A 141 0.05 -7.63 -15.67
CA ILE A 141 0.68 -8.64 -14.80
C ILE A 141 2.20 -8.44 -14.76
N CYS A 142 2.85 -8.23 -15.92
CA CYS A 142 4.29 -8.03 -15.96
C CYS A 142 4.68 -6.72 -15.25
N ASN A 143 3.90 -5.66 -15.46
CA ASN A 143 4.13 -4.37 -14.82
C ASN A 143 3.92 -4.44 -13.30
N SER A 144 2.80 -5.04 -12.86
CA SER A 144 2.52 -5.19 -11.43
C SER A 144 3.59 -6.01 -10.72
N ASN A 145 4.12 -7.07 -11.34
CA ASN A 145 5.24 -7.83 -10.80
C ASN A 145 6.49 -6.96 -10.63
N LYS A 146 6.92 -6.25 -11.68
CA LYS A 146 8.10 -5.37 -11.64
C LYS A 146 7.99 -4.30 -10.55
N ILE A 147 6.83 -3.62 -10.48
CA ILE A 147 6.59 -2.56 -9.49
C ILE A 147 6.55 -3.17 -8.08
N ALA A 148 5.89 -4.32 -7.92
CA ALA A 148 5.75 -4.99 -6.64
C ALA A 148 7.09 -5.40 -6.05
N ASP A 149 8.06 -5.86 -6.85
CA ASP A 149 9.39 -6.25 -6.35
C ASP A 149 10.12 -5.07 -5.67
N VAL A 150 10.01 -3.87 -6.25
CA VAL A 150 10.61 -2.64 -5.70
C VAL A 150 9.83 -2.15 -4.47
N MET A 151 8.49 -2.19 -4.54
CA MET A 151 7.61 -1.85 -3.41
C MET A 151 7.85 -2.75 -2.21
N PHE A 152 7.89 -4.06 -2.44
CA PHE A 152 8.12 -5.07 -1.42
C PHE A 152 9.44 -4.84 -0.69
N SER A 153 10.52 -4.62 -1.44
CA SER A 153 11.83 -4.28 -0.88
C SER A 153 11.78 -3.03 0.00
N SER A 154 10.98 -2.04 -0.38
CA SER A 154 10.81 -0.81 0.41
C SER A 154 10.00 -1.04 1.68
N ILE A 155 8.91 -1.80 1.59
CA ILE A 155 8.02 -2.11 2.72
C ILE A 155 8.73 -2.94 3.80
N LEU A 156 9.56 -3.91 3.39
CA LEU A 156 10.35 -4.71 4.34
C LEU A 156 11.32 -3.87 5.20
N ASN A 157 11.71 -2.69 4.72
CA ASN A 157 12.62 -1.79 5.43
C ASN A 157 11.87 -0.80 6.35
N ILE A 158 10.55 -0.75 6.31
CA ILE A 158 9.73 0.11 7.17
C ILE A 158 9.41 -0.63 8.46
N SER A 159 9.91 -0.12 9.59
CA SER A 159 9.70 -0.73 10.91
C SER A 159 8.34 -0.37 11.54
N LYS A 160 7.78 0.79 11.22
CA LYS A 160 6.51 1.27 11.79
C LYS A 160 5.31 0.67 11.08
N ARG A 161 4.43 0.01 11.84
CA ARG A 161 3.17 -0.56 11.34
C ARG A 161 2.30 0.46 10.61
N CYS A 162 2.05 1.63 11.22
CA CYS A 162 1.19 2.67 10.64
C CYS A 162 1.67 3.16 9.26
N GLN A 163 2.99 3.16 9.03
CA GLN A 163 3.57 3.56 7.74
C GLN A 163 3.40 2.47 6.68
N ARG A 164 3.59 1.18 7.05
CA ARG A 164 3.30 0.06 6.14
C ARG A 164 1.82 0.04 5.75
N GLU A 165 0.96 0.21 6.74
CA GLU A 165 -0.49 0.27 6.56
C GLU A 165 -0.89 1.43 5.65
N ALA A 166 -0.36 2.64 5.86
CA ALA A 166 -0.64 3.78 5.00
C ALA A 166 -0.23 3.58 3.53
N ILE A 167 0.90 2.90 3.26
CA ILE A 167 1.30 2.56 1.89
C ILE A 167 0.31 1.57 1.26
N LEU A 168 0.01 0.48 1.96
CA LEU A 168 -0.85 -0.59 1.43
C LEU A 168 -2.30 -0.13 1.26
N HIS A 169 -2.80 0.65 2.22
CA HIS A 169 -4.15 1.21 2.19
C HIS A 169 -4.34 2.21 1.05
N SER A 170 -3.31 3.02 0.76
CA SER A 170 -3.37 4.03 -0.32
C SER A 170 -3.22 3.44 -1.73
N MET A 171 -2.90 2.16 -1.89
CA MET A 171 -2.78 1.53 -3.22
C MET A 171 -4.16 1.41 -3.90
N GLU A 172 -4.39 2.25 -4.90
CA GLU A 172 -5.61 2.24 -5.72
C GLU A 172 -5.65 1.05 -6.69
N CYS A 173 -4.50 0.72 -7.30
CA CYS A 173 -4.38 -0.39 -8.23
C CYS A 173 -4.49 -1.73 -7.49
N GLN A 174 -5.65 -2.37 -7.60
CA GLN A 174 -5.96 -3.64 -6.94
C GLN A 174 -5.02 -4.78 -7.38
N LEU A 175 -4.60 -4.79 -8.64
CA LEU A 175 -3.66 -5.78 -9.15
C LEU A 175 -2.27 -5.64 -8.50
N LEU A 176 -1.78 -4.39 -8.39
CA LEU A 176 -0.51 -4.11 -7.72
C LEU A 176 -0.60 -4.43 -6.22
N ARG A 177 -1.68 -4.00 -5.56
CA ARG A 177 -1.92 -4.27 -4.14
C ARG A 177 -1.94 -5.77 -3.85
N CYS A 178 -2.67 -6.54 -4.66
CA CYS A 178 -2.63 -8.01 -4.64
C CYS A 178 -1.21 -8.55 -4.71
N LYS A 179 -0.41 -8.06 -5.66
CA LYS A 179 0.93 -8.61 -5.90
C LYS A 179 1.90 -8.27 -4.77
N VAL A 180 1.86 -7.05 -4.26
CA VAL A 180 2.67 -6.62 -3.12
C VAL A 180 2.32 -7.43 -1.87
N LEU A 181 1.03 -7.58 -1.57
CA LEU A 181 0.57 -8.39 -0.45
C LEU A 181 0.94 -9.87 -0.62
N GLU A 182 0.81 -10.42 -1.83
CA GLU A 182 1.27 -11.78 -2.13
C GLU A 182 2.75 -11.96 -1.78
N LEU A 183 3.62 -11.02 -2.16
CA LEU A 183 5.06 -11.08 -1.83
C LEU A 183 5.30 -10.99 -0.31
N ILE A 184 4.58 -10.12 0.40
CA ILE A 184 4.66 -9.99 1.86
C ILE A 184 4.29 -11.31 2.55
N PHE A 185 3.16 -11.92 2.16
CA PHE A 185 2.73 -13.20 2.72
C PHE A 185 3.66 -14.35 2.33
N HIS A 186 4.14 -14.37 1.09
CA HIS A 186 5.07 -15.39 0.62
C HIS A 186 6.39 -15.34 1.41
N HIS A 187 6.94 -14.15 1.64
CA HIS A 187 8.11 -13.98 2.49
C HIS A 187 7.84 -14.38 3.94
N SER A 188 6.61 -14.16 4.43
CA SER A 188 6.26 -14.45 5.83
C SER A 188 5.84 -15.91 6.06
N CYS A 189 5.84 -16.77 5.05
CA CYS A 189 5.53 -18.19 5.23
C CYS A 189 6.80 -19.02 5.40
N GLU A 190 6.77 -20.02 6.28
CA GLU A 190 7.89 -20.95 6.45
C GLU A 190 8.10 -21.86 5.23
N VAL A 191 6.99 -22.26 4.59
CA VAL A 191 6.99 -23.11 3.40
C VAL A 191 6.44 -22.30 2.22
N PRO A 192 7.28 -21.88 1.27
CA PRO A 192 6.83 -21.07 0.14
C PRO A 192 6.02 -21.90 -0.87
N SER A 193 4.82 -21.45 -1.19
CA SER A 193 4.01 -22.04 -2.27
C SER A 193 4.37 -21.45 -3.62
N SER A 194 4.65 -22.31 -4.61
CA SER A 194 4.91 -21.94 -6.01
C SER A 194 3.65 -21.70 -6.84
N LEU A 195 2.46 -21.88 -6.25
CA LEU A 195 1.18 -21.68 -6.94
C LEU A 195 1.00 -20.20 -7.33
N PRO A 196 0.30 -19.89 -8.43
CA PRO A 196 -0.15 -18.53 -8.69
C PRO A 196 -1.14 -18.06 -7.61
N LEU A 197 -1.29 -16.74 -7.45
CA LEU A 197 -2.25 -16.18 -6.48
C LEU A 197 -3.68 -16.62 -6.80
N SER A 198 -4.19 -17.54 -5.98
CA SER A 198 -5.55 -18.06 -6.01
C SER A 198 -6.12 -18.06 -4.59
N LEU A 199 -7.44 -18.26 -4.47
CA LEU A 199 -8.08 -18.40 -3.17
C LEU A 199 -7.46 -19.56 -2.36
N THR A 200 -7.00 -20.64 -3.00
CA THR A 200 -6.30 -21.76 -2.35
C THR A 200 -4.99 -21.29 -1.72
N LYS A 201 -4.24 -20.44 -2.43
CA LYS A 201 -2.99 -19.86 -1.92
C LYS A 201 -3.24 -18.86 -0.79
N ILE A 202 -4.34 -18.10 -0.83
CA ILE A 202 -4.72 -17.19 0.26
C ILE A 202 -5.05 -17.99 1.54
N LEU A 203 -5.83 -19.08 1.43
CA LEU A 203 -6.12 -19.98 2.56
C LEU A 203 -4.86 -20.70 3.07
N TYR A 204 -3.92 -20.97 2.18
CA TYR A 204 -2.61 -21.50 2.56
C TYR A 204 -1.84 -20.47 3.40
N PHE A 205 -1.80 -19.19 3.01
CA PHE A 205 -1.17 -18.14 3.80
C PHE A 205 -1.77 -18.00 5.20
N LEU A 206 -3.11 -18.06 5.32
CA LEU A 206 -3.80 -18.04 6.62
C LEU A 206 -3.22 -19.06 7.60
N ASN A 207 -2.96 -20.28 7.11
CA ASN A 207 -2.52 -21.40 7.94
C ASN A 207 -1.00 -21.56 8.07
N HIS A 208 -0.19 -20.92 7.23
CA HIS A 208 1.27 -21.09 7.24
C HIS A 208 2.05 -19.80 7.52
N PHE A 209 1.35 -18.73 7.89
CA PHE A 209 1.99 -17.46 8.24
C PHE A 209 2.84 -17.56 9.51
N SER A 210 4.05 -17.02 9.41
CA SER A 210 5.00 -16.81 10.50
C SER A 210 5.39 -15.33 10.54
N LEU A 211 5.42 -14.74 11.73
CA LEU A 211 5.58 -13.28 11.95
C LEU A 211 7.01 -12.78 11.62
N GLN A 212 7.40 -12.77 10.35
CA GLN A 212 8.79 -12.50 9.91
C GLN A 212 9.09 -11.02 9.57
N LEU A 213 8.10 -10.13 9.63
CA LEU A 213 8.32 -8.71 9.38
C LEU A 213 9.16 -8.07 10.49
N LYS A 214 9.91 -7.02 10.15
CA LYS A 214 10.65 -6.22 11.13
C LYS A 214 9.70 -5.27 11.83
N TYR A 215 9.55 -5.45 13.13
CA TYR A 215 8.76 -4.59 14.00
C TYR A 215 9.67 -3.67 14.80
N GLN A 216 9.17 -2.50 15.17
CA GLN A 216 9.78 -1.73 16.26
C GLN A 216 9.51 -2.50 17.56
N ASP A 217 10.55 -2.73 18.38
CA ASP A 217 10.57 -3.73 19.48
C ASP A 217 9.54 -3.52 20.63
N ASN A 218 8.62 -2.57 20.49
CA ASN A 218 7.60 -2.25 21.50
C ASN A 218 6.20 -2.81 21.18
N GLU A 219 5.97 -3.40 20.00
CA GLU A 219 4.64 -3.92 19.65
C GLU A 219 4.34 -5.28 20.30
N VAL A 220 3.22 -5.34 21.01
CA VAL A 220 2.67 -6.56 21.62
C VAL A 220 2.22 -7.56 20.56
N THR A 221 2.39 -8.85 20.82
CA THR A 221 2.19 -9.95 19.84
C THR A 221 0.86 -9.86 19.09
N TRP A 222 -0.23 -9.51 19.77
CA TRP A 222 -1.55 -9.42 19.13
C TRP A 222 -1.63 -8.32 18.06
N GLN A 223 -0.90 -7.21 18.20
CA GLN A 223 -0.88 -6.13 17.20
C GLN A 223 -0.27 -6.59 15.88
N ARG A 224 0.66 -7.55 15.94
CA ARG A 224 1.28 -8.12 14.74
C ARG A 224 0.33 -9.07 14.01
N TRP A 225 -0.47 -9.83 14.76
CA TRP A 225 -1.57 -10.62 14.21
C TRP A 225 -2.70 -9.76 13.65
N ASP A 226 -2.98 -8.63 14.30
CA ASP A 226 -3.93 -7.64 13.83
C ASP A 226 -3.51 -7.03 12.49
N GLU A 227 -2.23 -6.67 12.33
CA GLU A 227 -1.66 -6.24 11.05
C GLU A 227 -1.72 -7.35 9.98
N MET A 228 -1.39 -8.59 10.34
CA MET A 228 -1.47 -9.74 9.42
C MET A 228 -2.90 -9.93 8.91
N LEU A 229 -3.89 -9.94 9.80
CA LEU A 229 -5.30 -10.11 9.44
C LEU A 229 -5.81 -8.95 8.60
N TYR A 230 -5.40 -7.72 8.92
CA TYR A 230 -5.69 -6.55 8.08
C TYR A 230 -5.16 -6.74 6.66
N ASN A 231 -3.89 -7.12 6.52
CA ASN A 231 -3.25 -7.35 5.23
C ASN A 231 -3.90 -8.51 4.46
N LEU A 232 -4.36 -9.55 5.15
CA LEU A 232 -5.02 -10.70 4.54
C LEU A 232 -6.40 -10.34 4.02
N ASN A 233 -7.18 -9.59 4.80
CA ASN A 233 -8.47 -9.05 4.36
C ASN A 233 -8.29 -8.12 3.15
N LEU A 234 -7.26 -7.27 3.19
CA LEU A 234 -6.92 -6.40 2.07
C LEU A 234 -6.53 -7.19 0.81
N LEU A 235 -5.79 -8.29 0.96
CA LEU A 235 -5.41 -9.18 -0.13
C LEU A 235 -6.63 -9.85 -0.75
N LEU A 236 -7.53 -10.39 0.09
CA LEU A 236 -8.72 -11.09 -0.37
C LEU A 236 -9.70 -10.14 -1.09
N LEU A 237 -9.93 -8.95 -0.54
CA LEU A 237 -10.72 -7.90 -1.18
C LEU A 237 -10.13 -7.49 -2.54
N SER A 238 -8.80 -7.31 -2.58
CA SER A 238 -8.10 -6.99 -3.84
C SER A 238 -8.22 -8.12 -4.85
N TYR A 239 -8.10 -9.37 -4.40
CA TYR A 239 -8.18 -10.54 -5.26
C TYR A 239 -9.56 -10.67 -5.89
N HIS A 240 -10.62 -10.49 -5.10
CA HIS A 240 -11.99 -10.44 -5.58
C HIS A 240 -12.15 -9.38 -6.68
N ASN A 241 -11.71 -8.15 -6.43
CA ASN A 241 -11.77 -7.05 -7.39
C ASN A 241 -10.97 -7.33 -8.68
N VAL A 242 -9.82 -7.99 -8.57
CA VAL A 242 -8.99 -8.38 -9.73
C VAL A 242 -9.70 -9.44 -10.58
N VAL A 243 -10.39 -10.40 -9.97
CA VAL A 243 -11.14 -11.44 -10.68
C VAL A 243 -12.36 -10.83 -11.37
N VAL A 244 -13.23 -10.15 -10.61
CA VAL A 244 -14.47 -9.55 -11.13
C VAL A 244 -14.18 -8.49 -12.19
N GLY A 245 -13.17 -7.65 -11.93
CA GLY A 245 -12.79 -6.56 -12.82
C GLY A 245 -11.90 -6.99 -14.00
N HIS A 246 -11.63 -8.28 -14.21
CA HIS A 246 -10.73 -8.75 -15.28
C HIS A 246 -9.36 -8.04 -15.32
N LEU A 247 -8.85 -7.61 -14.16
CA LEU A 247 -7.70 -6.69 -14.08
C LEU A 247 -6.38 -7.33 -14.52
N ARG A 248 -6.35 -8.64 -14.72
CA ARG A 248 -5.21 -9.38 -15.27
C ARG A 248 -5.04 -9.19 -16.79
N ASN A 249 -6.11 -8.83 -17.48
CA ASN A 249 -6.09 -8.59 -18.92
C ASN A 249 -5.68 -7.15 -19.20
N SER A 250 -5.10 -6.91 -20.37
CA SER A 250 -4.77 -5.55 -20.81
C SER A 250 -6.02 -4.69 -20.85
N LEU A 251 -5.90 -3.37 -20.70
CA LEU A 251 -7.05 -2.47 -20.75
C LEU A 251 -7.91 -2.63 -22.00
N SER A 252 -7.27 -2.82 -23.15
CA SER A 252 -7.98 -3.01 -24.42
C SER A 252 -8.80 -4.30 -24.41
N ASP A 253 -8.20 -5.41 -23.97
CA ASP A 253 -8.89 -6.70 -23.89
C ASP A 253 -10.00 -6.67 -22.82
N ARG A 254 -9.75 -5.98 -21.69
CA ARG A 254 -10.71 -5.80 -20.60
C ARG A 254 -11.95 -5.03 -21.06
N MET A 255 -11.78 -3.99 -21.87
CA MET A 255 -12.92 -3.25 -22.44
C MET A 255 -13.80 -4.16 -23.29
N ASP A 256 -13.21 -4.98 -24.14
CA ASP A 256 -13.95 -5.92 -24.98
C ASP A 256 -14.69 -6.96 -24.11
N LEU A 257 -14.04 -7.52 -23.06
CA LEU A 257 -14.69 -8.46 -22.12
C LEU A 257 -15.88 -7.85 -21.35
N ILE A 258 -15.80 -6.57 -20.99
CA ILE A 258 -16.88 -5.86 -20.30
C ILE A 258 -18.06 -5.65 -21.26
N ILE A 259 -17.79 -5.26 -22.51
CA ILE A 259 -18.82 -5.11 -23.55
C ILE A 259 -19.52 -6.45 -23.80
N ASP A 260 -18.76 -7.54 -23.81
CA ASP A 260 -19.26 -8.90 -24.06
C ASP A 260 -19.94 -9.55 -22.84
N ASN A 261 -20.04 -8.84 -21.70
CA ASN A 261 -20.53 -9.38 -20.42
C ASN A 261 -19.89 -10.72 -20.03
N ALA A 262 -18.57 -10.85 -20.27
CA ALA A 262 -17.85 -12.08 -20.03
C ALA A 262 -17.80 -12.41 -18.52
N LYS A 263 -18.18 -13.64 -18.16
CA LYS A 263 -18.11 -14.11 -16.78
C LYS A 263 -16.66 -14.10 -16.28
N PRO A 264 -16.40 -13.62 -15.04
CA PRO A 264 -15.09 -13.73 -14.42
C PRO A 264 -14.63 -15.19 -14.37
N LYS A 265 -13.33 -15.40 -14.57
CA LYS A 265 -12.72 -16.74 -14.49
C LYS A 265 -11.92 -16.84 -13.21
N LEU A 266 -12.40 -17.65 -12.27
CA LEU A 266 -11.62 -18.06 -11.11
C LEU A 266 -10.40 -18.87 -11.56
N GLN A 267 -9.26 -18.64 -10.91
CA GLN A 267 -8.01 -19.34 -11.22
C GLN A 267 -7.93 -20.75 -10.61
N SER A 268 -8.94 -21.18 -9.84
CA SER A 268 -9.00 -22.49 -9.19
C SER A 268 -10.44 -22.97 -9.08
N TYR A 269 -10.69 -24.24 -9.39
CA TYR A 269 -12.00 -24.90 -9.29
C TYR A 269 -12.19 -25.71 -8.00
N ASP A 270 -11.14 -25.84 -7.17
CA ASP A 270 -11.09 -26.88 -6.12
C ASP A 270 -11.41 -26.39 -4.69
N ILE A 271 -12.01 -25.21 -4.54
CA ILE A 271 -12.33 -24.65 -3.21
C ILE A 271 -13.83 -24.72 -2.99
N THR A 272 -14.24 -25.65 -2.15
CA THR A 272 -15.60 -25.72 -1.63
C THR A 272 -15.75 -24.79 -0.42
N PRO A 273 -16.93 -24.17 -0.21
CA PRO A 273 -17.21 -23.38 0.99
C PRO A 273 -16.87 -24.11 2.30
N LEU A 274 -17.18 -25.42 2.36
CA LEU A 274 -16.85 -26.27 3.51
C LEU A 274 -15.34 -26.32 3.82
N ASN A 275 -14.48 -26.38 2.80
CA ASN A 275 -13.03 -26.37 2.99
C ASN A 275 -12.54 -24.99 3.49
N THR A 276 -13.23 -23.90 3.10
CA THR A 276 -12.91 -22.57 3.60
C THR A 276 -13.24 -22.40 5.08
N GLU A 277 -14.41 -22.88 5.51
CA GLU A 277 -14.86 -22.80 6.90
C GLU A 277 -13.91 -23.55 7.85
N LEU A 278 -13.60 -24.81 7.53
CA LEU A 278 -12.65 -25.61 8.31
C LEU A 278 -11.28 -24.94 8.45
N LYS A 279 -10.77 -24.34 7.36
CA LYS A 279 -9.48 -23.64 7.38
C LYS A 279 -9.50 -22.37 8.23
N VAL A 280 -10.66 -21.71 8.37
CA VAL A 280 -10.83 -20.54 9.25
C VAL A 280 -11.00 -20.96 10.70
N GLU A 281 -11.68 -22.07 10.97
CA GLU A 281 -11.83 -22.64 12.32
C GLU A 281 -10.48 -23.12 12.88
N ASP A 282 -9.69 -23.83 12.07
CA ASP A 282 -8.33 -24.25 12.39
C ASP A 282 -7.45 -23.04 12.77
N PHE A 283 -7.52 -21.98 11.94
CA PHE A 283 -6.80 -20.74 12.20
C PHE A 283 -7.25 -20.06 13.50
N SER A 284 -8.56 -19.97 13.73
CA SER A 284 -9.13 -19.32 14.91
C SER A 284 -8.72 -20.05 16.19
N SER A 285 -8.76 -21.38 16.16
CA SER A 285 -8.33 -22.24 17.26
C SER A 285 -6.84 -22.05 17.58
N ARG A 286 -6.00 -21.96 16.55
CA ARG A 286 -4.57 -21.65 16.72
C ARG A 286 -4.35 -20.26 17.30
N LEU A 287 -5.11 -19.26 16.84
CA LEU A 287 -4.96 -17.89 17.31
C LEU A 287 -5.35 -17.75 18.79
N LEU A 288 -6.43 -18.44 19.21
CA LEU A 288 -6.82 -18.56 20.62
C LEU A 288 -5.71 -19.16 21.49
N GLN A 289 -5.03 -20.20 21.01
CA GLN A 289 -3.89 -20.80 21.74
C GLN A 289 -2.70 -19.85 21.88
N ILE A 290 -2.47 -18.97 20.89
CA ILE A 290 -1.33 -18.04 20.87
C ILE A 290 -1.61 -16.78 21.69
N LEU A 291 -2.82 -16.22 21.59
CA LEU A 291 -3.18 -14.94 22.20
C LEU A 291 -3.90 -15.08 23.56
N GLY A 292 -4.43 -16.27 23.88
CA GLY A 292 -5.25 -16.52 25.05
C GLY A 292 -6.71 -16.13 24.88
N GLU A 293 -7.54 -16.47 25.88
CA GLU A 293 -8.96 -16.07 25.95
C GLU A 293 -9.17 -14.90 26.93
N PRO A 294 -10.04 -13.92 26.59
CA PRO A 294 -10.73 -13.74 25.30
C PRO A 294 -9.82 -13.13 24.21
N LEU A 295 -10.19 -13.29 22.93
CA LEU A 295 -9.47 -12.62 21.84
C LEU A 295 -9.66 -11.10 21.93
N PRO A 296 -8.67 -10.30 21.51
CA PRO A 296 -8.85 -8.86 21.40
C PRO A 296 -9.97 -8.51 20.40
N PRO A 297 -10.89 -7.57 20.70
CA PRO A 297 -11.98 -7.20 19.79
C PRO A 297 -11.56 -6.85 18.35
N PRO A 298 -10.44 -6.13 18.11
CA PRO A 298 -9.98 -5.82 16.75
C PRO A 298 -9.63 -7.05 15.90
N ILE A 299 -9.27 -8.17 16.56
CA ILE A 299 -8.96 -9.45 15.93
C ILE A 299 -10.26 -10.16 15.55
N GLU A 300 -11.24 -10.21 16.46
CA GLU A 300 -12.54 -10.83 16.22
C GLU A 300 -13.26 -10.18 15.03
N GLU A 301 -13.33 -8.85 15.00
CA GLU A 301 -13.92 -8.08 13.90
C GLU A 301 -13.27 -8.40 12.55
N LYS A 302 -11.94 -8.58 12.52
CA LYS A 302 -11.20 -8.91 11.30
C LYS A 302 -11.37 -10.35 10.86
N ILE A 303 -11.57 -11.28 11.80
CA ILE A 303 -11.91 -12.68 11.50
C ILE A 303 -13.32 -12.76 10.89
N ASP A 304 -14.27 -12.00 11.43
CA ASP A 304 -15.63 -11.96 10.89
C ASP A 304 -15.66 -11.32 9.50
N LEU A 305 -14.90 -10.25 9.28
CA LEU A 305 -14.69 -9.68 7.94
C LEU A 305 -14.06 -10.71 6.98
N LEU A 306 -13.06 -11.46 7.44
CA LEU A 306 -12.41 -12.49 6.63
C LEU A 306 -13.42 -13.56 6.17
N LYS A 307 -14.27 -14.05 7.08
CA LYS A 307 -15.33 -15.02 6.75
C LYS A 307 -16.28 -14.46 5.69
N MET A 308 -16.75 -13.24 5.86
CA MET A 308 -17.63 -12.57 4.89
C MET A 308 -16.98 -12.42 3.52
N LEU A 309 -15.71 -12.02 3.46
CA LEU A 309 -14.97 -11.88 2.21
C LEU A 309 -14.71 -13.23 1.52
N LEU A 310 -14.47 -14.30 2.29
CA LEU A 310 -14.24 -15.63 1.73
C LEU A 310 -15.49 -16.19 1.05
N VAL A 311 -16.65 -16.06 1.70
CA VAL A 311 -17.95 -16.43 1.10
C VAL A 311 -18.20 -15.66 -0.20
N THR A 312 -18.00 -14.34 -0.17
CA THR A 312 -18.15 -13.48 -1.35
C THR A 312 -17.20 -13.87 -2.48
N ALA A 313 -15.99 -14.33 -2.15
CA ALA A 313 -15.00 -14.76 -3.14
C ALA A 313 -15.29 -16.15 -3.74
N THR A 314 -16.04 -17.01 -3.04
CA THR A 314 -16.47 -18.33 -3.56
C THR A 314 -17.69 -18.27 -4.46
N ASP A 315 -18.48 -17.19 -4.40
CA ASP A 315 -19.74 -17.04 -5.14
C ASP A 315 -19.59 -16.47 -6.58
N ILE A 316 -18.36 -16.29 -7.08
CA ILE A 316 -18.03 -15.72 -8.41
C ILE A 316 -18.16 -16.76 -9.53
#